data_AF-A0A842TVM9-F1
#
_entry.id   AF-A0A842TVM9-F1
#
_cell.length_a   1.000
_cell.length_b   1.000
_cell.length_c   1.000
_cell.angle_alpha   90.00
_cell.angle_beta   90.00
_cell.angle_gamma   90.00
#
_symmetry.space_group_name_H-M   'P 1'
#
loop_
_entity.id
_entity.type
_entity.pdbx_description
1 polymer ?
#
loop_
_entity_poly.entity_id
_entity_poly.type
_entity_poly.pdbx_seq_one_letter_code
_entity_poly.pdbx_strand_id
1 'polypeptide(L)' 'MKKRMTEQQEFEIMKLVLDKFLWLGFIIMGYGVWKMISEAAVSAGIYHLITGIVVLVLFSVIIVREYEVLR' A
#
# COMPACT_ATOMS: atom_id res chain seq x y z
N MET A 1 11.37 15.58 28.62
CA MET A 1 12.35 15.17 27.59
C MET A 1 11.58 14.52 26.43
N LYS A 2 11.67 15.03 25.20
CA LYS A 2 11.06 14.37 24.04
C LYS A 2 11.89 13.12 23.73
N LYS A 3 11.28 11.94 23.76
CA LYS A 3 11.96 10.70 23.37
C LYS A 3 12.20 10.74 21.86
N ARG A 4 13.46 10.69 21.44
CA ARG A 4 13.85 10.44 20.05
C ARG A 4 14.01 8.94 19.88
N MET A 5 13.54 8.43 18.74
CA MET A 5 13.69 7.03 18.40
C MET A 5 15.13 6.78 17.92
N THR A 6 15.60 5.54 18.08
CA THR A 6 16.83 5.10 17.42
C THR A 6 16.53 4.79 15.95
N GLU A 7 17.53 4.88 15.06
CA GLU A 7 17.38 4.55 13.63
C GLU A 7 16.74 3.17 13.41
N GLN A 8 17.10 2.20 14.27
CA GLN A 8 16.55 0.85 14.20
C GLN A 8 15.06 0.81 14.56
N GLN A 9 14.61 1.63 15.51
CA GLN A 9 13.19 1.77 15.83
C GLN A 9 12.43 2.47 14.70
N GLU A 10 13.04 3.47 14.06
CA GLU A 10 12.43 4.18 12.92
C GLU A 10 12.23 3.24 11.73
N PHE A 11 13.20 2.37 11.45
CA PHE A 11 13.09 1.33 10.43
C PHE A 11 11.96 0.33 10.71
N GLU A 12 11.82 -0.15 11.95
CA GLU A 12 10.73 -1.05 12.34
C GLU A 12 9.35 -0.38 12.18
N ILE A 13 9.23 0.90 12.57
CA ILE A 13 7.98 1.64 12.35
C ILE A 13 7.70 1.82 10.87
N MET A 14 8.70 2.14 10.05
CA MET A 14 8.51 2.29 8.60
C MET A 14 7.98 0.99 7.96
N LYS A 15 8.49 -0.19 8.36
CA LYS A 15 7.96 -1.48 7.89
C LYS A 15 6.49 -1.68 8.28
N LEU A 16 6.14 -1.37 9.53
CA LEU A 16 4.75 -1.43 10.01
C LEU A 16 3.83 -0.46 9.24
N VAL A 17 4.34 0.73 8.93
CA VAL A 17 3.60 1.73 8.17
C VAL A 17 3.41 1.29 6.71
N LEU A 18 4.47 0.75 6.08
CA LEU A 18 4.41 0.17 4.74
C LEU A 18 3.34 -0.93 4.65
N ASP A 19 3.32 -1.86 5.60
CA ASP A 19 2.31 -2.92 5.64
C ASP A 19 0.89 -2.35 5.66
N LYS A 20 0.61 -1.37 6.54
CA LYS A 20 -0.69 -0.70 6.62
C LYS A 20 -1.09 0.02 5.34
N PHE A 21 -0.15 0.61 4.60
CA PHE A 21 -0.43 1.25 3.32
C PHE A 21 -0.67 0.22 2.20
N LEU A 22 0.06 -0.90 2.20
CA LEU A 22 -0.15 -1.99 1.25
C LEU A 22 -1.56 -2.60 1.39
N TRP A 23 -2.11 -2.62 2.61
CA TRP A 23 -3.49 -3.05 2.83
C TRP A 23 -4.52 -2.23 2.04
N LEU A 24 -4.29 -0.93 1.77
CA LEU A 24 -5.22 -0.10 1.01
C LEU A 24 -5.36 -0.59 -0.44
N GLY A 25 -4.24 -0.82 -1.12
CA GLY A 25 -4.27 -1.36 -2.48
C GLY A 25 -4.82 -2.78 -2.51
N PHE A 26 -4.53 -3.60 -1.50
CA PHE A 26 -5.07 -4.95 -1.38
C PHE A 26 -6.60 -4.96 -1.25
N ILE A 27 -7.18 -4.08 -0.43
CA ILE A 27 -8.63 -3.95 -0.28
C ILE A 27 -9.27 -3.54 -1.61
N ILE A 28 -8.68 -2.58 -2.33
CA ILE A 28 -9.20 -2.14 -3.64
C ILE A 28 -9.19 -3.29 -4.65
N MET A 29 -8.10 -4.07 -4.69
CA MET A 29 -8.01 -5.24 -5.56
C MET A 29 -9.03 -6.32 -5.17
N GLY A 30 -9.16 -6.61 -3.88
CA GLY A 30 -10.14 -7.58 -3.35
C GLY A 30 -11.57 -7.19 -3.69
N TYR A 31 -11.90 -5.89 -3.62
CA TYR A 31 -13.20 -5.37 -4.07
C TYR A 31 -13.39 -5.56 -5.59
N GLY A 32 -12.35 -5.34 -6.39
CA GLY A 32 -12.37 -5.64 -7.82
C GLY A 32 -12.69 -7.10 -8.11
N VAL A 33 -12.03 -8.03 -7.42
CA VAL A 33 -12.29 -9.48 -7.54
C VAL A 33 -13.72 -9.81 -7.11
N TRP A 34 -14.17 -9.28 -5.97
CA TRP A 34 -15.53 -9.49 -5.48
C TRP A 34 -16.57 -9.04 -6.51
N LYS A 35 -16.36 -7.89 -7.17
CA LYS A 35 -17.25 -7.38 -8.22
C LYS A 35 -17.31 -8.29 -9.44
N MET A 36 -16.18 -8.88 -9.84
CA MET A 36 -16.15 -9.84 -10.94
C MET A 36 -16.96 -11.10 -10.63
N ILE A 37 -16.87 -11.59 -9.39
CA ILE A 37 -17.55 -12.83 -8.97
C ILE A 37 -19.04 -12.58 -8.72
N SER A 38 -19.40 -11.48 -8.07
CA SER A 38 -20.78 -11.21 -7.64
C SER A 38 -21.65 -10.57 -8.73
N GLU A 39 -21.08 -9.74 -9.61
CA GLU A 39 -21.85 -8.97 -10.60
C GLU A 39 -21.57 -9.41 -12.05
N ALA A 40 -20.70 -10.41 -12.27
CA ALA A 40 -20.16 -10.80 -13.58
C ALA A 40 -19.54 -9.63 -14.37
N ALA A 41 -19.22 -8.52 -13.68
CA ALA A 41 -18.73 -7.28 -14.27
C ALA A 41 -17.20 -7.32 -14.40
N VAL A 42 -16.71 -8.14 -15.33
CA VAL A 42 -15.27 -8.39 -15.55
C VAL A 42 -14.50 -7.10 -15.85
N SER A 43 -15.04 -6.24 -16.73
CA SER A 43 -14.41 -4.96 -17.08
C SER A 43 -14.27 -4.05 -15.87
N ALA A 44 -15.35 -3.89 -15.09
CA ALA A 44 -15.34 -3.08 -13.87
C ALA A 44 -14.34 -3.62 -12.86
N GLY A 45 -14.28 -4.94 -12.65
CA GLY A 45 -13.30 -5.55 -11.75
C GLY A 45 -11.85 -5.31 -12.16
N ILE A 46 -11.54 -5.43 -13.46
CA ILE A 46 -10.20 -5.15 -14.00
C ILE A 46 -9.78 -3.70 -13.72
N TYR A 47 -10.68 -2.72 -13.87
CA TYR A 47 -10.36 -1.33 -13.53
C TYR A 47 -9.97 -1.16 -12.06
N HIS A 48 -10.66 -1.84 -11.13
CA HIS A 48 -10.33 -1.79 -9.70
C HIS A 48 -9.01 -2.51 -9.41
N LEU A 49 -8.72 -3.64 -10.07
CA LEU A 49 -7.43 -4.32 -9.96
C LEU A 49 -6.28 -3.42 -10.39
N ILE A 50 -6.38 -2.80 -11.57
CA ILE A 50 -5.36 -1.87 -12.08
C ILE A 50 -5.20 -0.68 -11.12
N THR A 51 -6.30 -0.12 -10.64
CA THR A 51 -6.28 0.99 -9.68
C THR A 51 -5.54 0.59 -8.40
N GLY A 52 -5.83 -0.59 -7.86
CA GLY A 52 -5.15 -1.13 -6.68
C GLY A 52 -3.64 -1.30 -6.91
N ILE A 53 -3.22 -1.85 -8.06
CA ILE A 53 -1.81 -1.97 -8.44
C ILE A 53 -1.13 -0.60 -8.50
N VAL A 54 -1.76 0.38 -9.16
CA VAL A 54 -1.23 1.75 -9.26
C VAL A 54 -1.03 2.37 -7.88
N VAL A 55 -2.00 2.19 -6.98
CA VAL A 55 -1.93 2.67 -5.59
C VAL A 55 -0.76 2.01 -4.84
N LEU A 56 -0.59 0.69 -4.95
CA LEU A 56 0.52 -0.02 -4.29
C LEU A 56 1.89 0.46 -4.79
N VAL A 57 2.04 0.61 -6.11
CA VAL A 57 3.29 1.09 -6.72
C VAL A 57 3.58 2.51 -6.26
N LEU A 58 2.57 3.39 -6.26
CA LEU A 58 2.72 4.77 -5.83
C LEU A 58 3.18 4.87 -4.37
N PHE A 59 2.53 4.14 -3.45
CA PHE A 59 2.94 4.13 -2.04
C PHE A 59 4.31 3.49 -1.83
N SER A 60 4.64 2.42 -2.56
CA SER A 60 5.95 1.79 -2.49
C SER A 60 7.06 2.74 -2.92
N VAL A 61 6.86 3.49 -4.01
CA VAL A 61 7.83 4.50 -4.48
C VAL A 61 7.99 5.64 -3.49
N ILE A 62 6.90 6.15 -2.92
CA ILE A 62 6.97 7.22 -1.91
C ILE A 62 7.77 6.75 -0.69
N ILE A 63 7.50 5.55 -0.18
CA ILE A 63 8.16 5.03 1.03
C ILE A 63 9.64 4.74 0.77
N VAL A 64 9.99 4.13 -0.37
CA VAL A 64 11.39 3.88 -0.72
C VAL A 64 12.16 5.19 -0.83
N ARG A 65 11.57 6.24 -1.43
CA ARG A 65 12.20 7.55 -1.51
C ARG A 65 12.40 8.19 -0.14
N GLU A 66 11.42 8.14 0.74
CA GLU A 66 11.57 8.64 2.12
C GLU A 66 12.66 7.86 2.88
N TYR A 67 12.77 6.55 2.65
CA TYR A 67 13.84 5.75 3.25
C TYR A 67 15.23 6.14 2.74
N GLU A 68 15.38 6.35 1.43
CA GLU A 68 16.65 6.80 0.84
C GLU A 68 17.06 8.20 1.32
N VAL A 69 16.10 9.07 1.65
CA VAL A 69 16.36 10.40 2.23
C VAL A 69 16.79 10.32 3.70
N LEU A 70 16.31 9.33 4.45
CA LEU A 70 16.66 9.13 5.85
C LEU A 70 18.03 8.44 6.05
N ARG A 71 18.57 7.79 5.02
CA ARG A 71 19.88 7.13 5.04
C ARG A 71 21.02 8.08 4.67
#